data_AF-A0A0P0VJ29-F1
#
_entry.id   AF-A0A0P0VJ29-F1
#
_cell.length_a   1.000
_cell.length_b   1.000
_cell.length_c   1.000
_cell.angle_alpha   90.00
_cell.angle_beta   90.00
_cell.angle_gamma   90.00
#
_symmetry.space_group_name_H-M   'P 1'
#
loop_
_entity.id
_entity.type
_entity.pdbx_description
1 polymer ?
#
loop_
_entity_poly.entity_id
_entity_poly.type
_entity_poly.pdbx_seq_one_letter_code
_entity_poly.pdbx_strand_id
1 'polypeptide(L)'
;PCWWTTPPWTDSSAAAARLPRAALVELLSVHVVLDYIDAAKIAALPRGRPTVSTTLFQTTGNVCRRTRFLAITPTAKGGAVFTSAALSALVNATLKRVVAAVPYNIFVLHISNFVVPPSVLTRPRPALPPSPPLPRDKG
;
A
#
# COMPACT_ATOMS: atom_id res chain seq x y z
N PRO A 1 -10.54 14.60 -12.82
CA PRO A 1 -10.60 13.17 -13.20
C PRO A 1 -9.19 12.55 -13.20
N CYS A 2 -9.01 11.42 -12.49
CA CYS A 2 -7.69 10.81 -12.24
C CYS A 2 -7.23 9.93 -13.42
N TRP A 3 -6.88 10.56 -14.54
CA TRP A 3 -6.16 9.88 -15.62
C TRP A 3 -4.66 10.06 -15.37
N TRP A 4 -3.98 8.98 -14.98
CA TRP A 4 -2.52 8.96 -14.93
C TRP A 4 -2.05 7.87 -15.89
N THR A 5 -1.16 8.25 -16.80
CA THR A 5 -0.44 7.33 -17.68
C THR A 5 0.53 6.54 -16.80
N THR A 6 0.41 5.21 -16.78
CA THR A 6 1.40 4.34 -16.15
C THR A 6 2.76 4.54 -16.84
N PRO A 7 3.81 5.01 -16.15
CA PRO A 7 5.14 4.98 -16.73
C PRO A 7 5.58 3.52 -16.94
N PRO A 8 6.30 3.20 -18.04
CA PRO A 8 6.55 1.83 -18.51
C PRO A 8 7.53 0.99 -17.67
N TRP A 9 7.73 1.31 -16.39
CA TRP A 9 8.47 0.45 -15.47
C TRP A 9 7.51 -0.53 -14.78
N THR A 10 6.90 -1.43 -15.56
CA THR A 10 6.03 -2.49 -15.04
C THR A 10 6.85 -3.67 -14.54
N ASP A 11 7.40 -3.55 -13.33
CA ASP A 11 7.52 -4.68 -12.41
C ASP A 11 7.62 -4.17 -10.95
N SER A 12 6.47 -4.09 -10.27
CA SER A 12 6.40 -3.57 -8.89
C SER A 12 7.08 -4.49 -7.85
N SER A 13 7.34 -5.76 -8.19
CA SER A 13 7.99 -6.71 -7.29
C SER A 13 9.45 -6.33 -7.00
N ALA A 14 10.20 -5.95 -8.04
CA ALA A 14 11.60 -5.58 -7.93
C ALA A 14 11.81 -4.20 -7.29
N ALA A 15 10.84 -3.29 -7.42
CA ALA A 15 10.95 -1.91 -6.93
C ALA A 15 11.01 -1.82 -5.39
N ALA A 16 10.31 -2.71 -4.68
CA ALA A 16 10.22 -2.68 -3.21
C ALA A 16 11.60 -2.79 -2.52
N ALA A 17 12.51 -3.59 -3.09
CA ALA A 17 13.81 -3.89 -2.49
C ALA A 17 14.76 -2.67 -2.43
N ARG A 18 14.51 -1.61 -3.21
CA ARG A 18 15.36 -0.41 -3.27
C ARG A 18 14.63 0.86 -2.88
N LEU A 19 13.48 0.75 -2.22
CA LEU A 19 12.71 1.92 -1.79
C LEU A 19 13.47 2.71 -0.71
N PRO A 20 13.43 4.06 -0.74
CA PRO A 20 13.92 4.85 0.37
C PRO A 20 13.12 4.52 1.63
N ARG A 21 13.75 4.65 2.82
CA ARG A 21 13.13 4.31 4.11
C ARG A 21 11.73 4.91 4.29
N ALA A 22 11.51 6.15 3.84
CA ALA A 22 10.21 6.80 3.90
C ALA A 22 9.12 6.05 3.11
N ALA A 23 9.44 5.58 1.90
CA ALA A 23 8.52 4.81 1.07
C ALA A 23 8.24 3.41 1.66
N LEU A 24 9.23 2.80 2.34
CA LEU A 24 9.00 1.53 3.07
C LEU A 24 8.03 1.71 4.23
N VAL A 25 8.16 2.79 5.02
CA VAL A 25 7.23 3.09 6.12
C VAL A 25 5.83 3.33 5.58
N GLU A 26 5.71 4.10 4.50
CA GLU A 26 4.44 4.32 3.79
C GLU A 26 3.83 3.00 3.29
N LEU A 27 4.63 2.14 2.67
CA LEU A 27 4.19 0.82 2.20
C LEU A 27 3.69 -0.06 3.36
N LEU A 28 4.44 -0.14 4.45
CA LEU A 28 4.04 -0.91 5.64
C LEU A 28 2.76 -0.34 6.26
N SER A 29 2.60 0.99 6.26
CA SER A 29 1.40 1.65 6.78
C SER A 29 0.13 1.26 6.02
N VAL A 30 0.22 0.92 4.73
CA VAL A 30 -0.90 0.40 3.93
C VAL A 30 -1.34 -0.99 4.40
N HIS A 31 -0.41 -1.77 4.98
CA HIS A 31 -0.66 -3.14 5.42
C HIS A 31 -1.12 -3.23 6.87
N VAL A 32 -1.19 -2.11 7.59
CA VAL A 32 -1.75 -2.06 8.95
C VAL A 32 -3.17 -1.53 8.88
N VAL A 33 -4.14 -2.42 9.09
CA VAL A 33 -5.56 -2.08 9.15
C VAL A 33 -5.91 -1.61 10.57
N LEU A 34 -6.66 -0.51 10.68
CA LEU A 34 -7.05 0.06 11.97
C LEU A 34 -8.15 -0.73 12.68
N ASP A 35 -9.01 -1.39 11.91
CA ASP A 35 -10.05 -2.27 12.44
C ASP A 35 -9.47 -3.63 12.83
N TYR A 36 -9.97 -4.19 13.93
CA TYR A 36 -9.67 -5.59 14.27
C TYR A 36 -10.44 -6.53 13.35
N ILE A 37 -9.77 -7.12 12.36
CA ILE A 37 -10.34 -8.05 11.38
C ILE A 37 -9.63 -9.40 11.49
N ASP A 38 -10.27 -10.34 12.18
CA ASP A 38 -9.77 -11.70 12.37
C ASP A 38 -10.30 -12.69 11.31
N ALA A 39 -9.92 -13.96 11.44
CA ALA A 39 -10.37 -15.01 10.53
C ALA A 39 -11.91 -15.16 10.52
N ALA A 40 -12.57 -15.01 11.68
CA ALA A 40 -14.01 -15.10 11.79
C ALA A 40 -14.71 -13.95 11.05
N LYS A 41 -14.23 -12.71 11.22
CA LYS A 41 -14.72 -11.55 10.48
C LYS A 41 -14.48 -11.67 8.99
N ILE A 42 -13.29 -12.14 8.57
CA ILE A 42 -12.99 -12.42 7.15
C ILE A 42 -14.01 -13.41 6.57
N ALA A 43 -14.29 -14.50 7.28
CA ALA A 43 -15.26 -15.51 6.84
C ALA A 43 -16.70 -14.99 6.79
N ALA A 44 -17.04 -14.02 7.65
CA ALA A 44 -18.35 -13.39 7.71
C ALA A 44 -18.54 -12.24 6.69
N LEU A 45 -17.49 -11.82 5.97
CA LEU A 45 -17.61 -10.76 4.97
C LEU A 45 -18.56 -11.18 3.83
N PRO A 46 -19.34 -10.24 3.25
CA PRO A 46 -20.22 -10.54 2.13
C PRO A 46 -19.44 -11.08 0.92
N ARG A 47 -19.83 -12.26 0.42
CA ARG A 47 -19.20 -12.85 -0.77
C ARG A 47 -19.38 -11.95 -1.99
N GLY A 48 -18.31 -11.75 -2.75
CA GLY A 48 -18.31 -10.96 -3.98
C GLY A 48 -18.31 -9.44 -3.80
N ARG A 49 -18.33 -8.92 -2.56
CA ARG A 49 -18.19 -7.47 -2.30
C ARG A 49 -16.91 -7.20 -1.49
N PRO A 50 -16.03 -6.31 -1.96
CA PRO A 50 -14.89 -5.89 -1.17
C PRO A 50 -15.35 -5.08 0.05
N THR A 51 -14.86 -5.44 1.23
CA THR A 51 -15.00 -4.63 2.44
C THR A 51 -13.82 -3.67 2.51
N VAL A 52 -14.11 -2.37 2.60
CA VAL A 52 -13.10 -1.31 2.56
C VAL A 52 -12.77 -0.89 3.98
N SER A 53 -11.52 -1.09 4.40
CA SER A 53 -11.05 -0.75 5.74
C SER A 53 -9.97 0.33 5.68
N THR A 54 -9.96 1.19 6.70
CA THR A 54 -8.94 2.24 6.86
C THR A 54 -7.62 1.63 7.32
N THR A 55 -6.51 2.14 6.78
CA THR A 55 -5.16 1.73 7.16
C THR A 55 -4.41 2.89 7.81
N LEU A 56 -3.24 2.59 8.40
CA LEU A 56 -2.34 3.63 8.90
C LEU A 56 -1.75 4.52 7.80
N PHE A 57 -1.95 4.19 6.52
CA PHE A 57 -1.45 5.00 5.42
C PHE A 57 -2.22 6.33 5.31
N GLN A 58 -1.63 7.38 5.86
CA GLN A 58 -2.18 8.73 5.86
C GLN A 58 -1.35 9.64 4.94
N THR A 59 -1.78 9.82 3.69
CA THR A 59 -1.13 10.80 2.79
C THR A 59 -1.74 12.19 2.97
N THR A 60 -0.96 13.18 3.38
CA THR A 60 -1.35 14.60 3.28
C THR A 60 -1.16 15.05 1.83
N GLY A 61 -2.18 15.69 1.24
CA GLY A 61 -2.04 16.37 -0.06
C GLY A 61 -2.31 15.57 -1.34
N ASN A 62 -2.56 14.25 -1.29
CA ASN A 62 -2.87 13.49 -2.51
C ASN A 62 -4.40 13.38 -2.73
N VAL A 63 -4.88 13.96 -3.84
CA VAL A 63 -6.31 14.11 -4.22
C VAL A 63 -7.05 12.77 -4.40
N CYS A 64 -6.35 11.64 -4.44
CA CYS A 64 -6.96 10.32 -4.54
C CYS A 64 -7.50 9.87 -3.18
N ARG A 65 -8.70 10.32 -2.79
CA ARG A 65 -9.38 10.04 -1.51
C ARG A 65 -9.43 8.57 -1.08
N ARG A 66 -9.25 7.61 -2.01
CA ARG A 66 -9.30 6.16 -1.73
C ARG A 66 -7.94 5.45 -1.57
N THR A 67 -6.81 6.16 -1.67
CA THR A 67 -5.48 5.52 -1.49
C THR A 67 -5.22 5.02 -0.08
N ARG A 68 -5.95 5.55 0.91
CA ARG A 68 -5.83 5.23 2.34
C ARG A 68 -6.60 3.99 2.79
N PHE A 69 -7.27 3.31 1.87
CA PHE A 69 -8.10 2.18 2.21
C PHE A 69 -7.60 0.89 1.55
N LEU A 70 -7.69 -0.19 2.31
CA LEU A 70 -7.45 -1.55 1.87
C LEU A 70 -8.81 -2.24 1.68
N ALA A 71 -9.01 -2.81 0.51
CA ALA A 71 -10.20 -3.58 0.19
C ALA A 71 -9.92 -5.08 0.38
N ILE A 72 -10.71 -5.70 1.26
CA ILE A 72 -10.60 -7.10 1.66
C ILE A 72 -11.79 -7.86 1.06
N THR A 73 -11.51 -8.88 0.26
CA THR A 73 -12.54 -9.71 -0.38
C THR A 73 -12.38 -11.16 0.08
N PRO A 74 -13.41 -11.78 0.69
CA PRO A 74 -13.35 -13.19 1.06
C PRO A 74 -13.34 -14.08 -0.19
N THR A 75 -12.58 -15.17 -0.14
CA THR A 75 -12.58 -16.19 -1.21
C THR A 75 -13.44 -17.38 -0.82
N ALA A 76 -13.96 -18.11 -1.81
CA ALA A 76 -14.78 -19.30 -1.58
C ALA A 76 -14.04 -20.41 -0.80
N LYS A 77 -12.70 -20.41 -0.80
CA LYS A 77 -11.85 -21.38 -0.10
C LYS A 77 -11.54 -20.99 1.36
N GLY A 78 -12.26 -20.02 1.94
CA GLY A 78 -12.02 -19.56 3.31
C GLY A 78 -10.79 -18.66 3.47
N GLY A 79 -10.29 -18.09 2.36
CA GLY A 79 -9.19 -17.12 2.38
C GLY A 79 -9.68 -15.68 2.16
N ALA A 80 -8.74 -14.77 1.95
CA ALA A 80 -9.00 -13.39 1.58
C ALA A 80 -8.05 -12.91 0.49
N VAL A 81 -8.53 -11.97 -0.33
CA VAL A 81 -7.73 -11.18 -1.25
C VAL A 81 -7.73 -9.73 -0.77
N PHE A 82 -6.54 -9.17 -0.65
CA PHE A 82 -6.29 -7.78 -0.27
C PHE A 82 -5.93 -6.97 -1.51
N THR A 83 -6.60 -5.84 -1.69
CA THR A 83 -6.47 -4.97 -2.86
C THR A 83 -6.42 -3.53 -2.40
N SER A 84 -5.74 -2.64 -3.13
CA SER A 84 -5.84 -1.21 -2.84
C SER A 84 -7.22 -0.71 -3.26
N ALA A 85 -7.88 0.09 -2.42
CA ALA A 85 -9.17 0.68 -2.79
C ALA A 85 -9.03 1.86 -3.79
N ALA A 86 -7.80 2.26 -4.12
CA ALA A 86 -7.55 3.22 -5.20
C ALA A 86 -7.98 2.63 -6.54
N LEU A 87 -8.44 3.48 -7.47
CA LEU A 87 -8.98 3.12 -8.80
C LEU A 87 -7.99 2.42 -9.75
N SER A 88 -6.84 1.94 -9.28
CA SER A 88 -5.86 1.21 -10.08
C SER A 88 -4.90 0.42 -9.16
N ALA A 89 -5.43 -0.46 -8.31
CA ALA A 89 -4.58 -1.42 -7.61
C ALA A 89 -3.93 -2.35 -8.63
N LEU A 90 -2.63 -2.17 -8.87
CA LEU A 90 -1.90 -2.92 -9.90
C LEU A 90 -1.70 -4.39 -9.51
N VAL A 91 -1.69 -4.67 -8.21
CA VAL A 91 -1.36 -5.99 -7.67
C VAL A 91 -2.27 -6.30 -6.48
N ASN A 92 -2.90 -7.49 -6.53
CA ASN A 92 -3.67 -8.06 -5.44
C ASN A 92 -2.76 -8.95 -4.59
N ALA A 93 -3.02 -9.05 -3.28
CA ALA A 93 -2.33 -9.98 -2.39
C ALA A 93 -3.31 -11.02 -1.86
N THR A 94 -2.87 -12.27 -1.74
CA THR A 94 -3.68 -13.39 -1.24
C THR A 94 -3.24 -13.77 0.16
N LEU A 95 -4.19 -14.05 1.04
CA LEU A 95 -3.92 -14.60 2.36
C LEU A 95 -3.26 -15.98 2.22
N LYS A 96 -2.09 -16.17 2.84
CA LYS A 96 -1.39 -17.46 2.90
C LYS A 96 -1.67 -18.19 4.20
N ARG A 97 -1.49 -17.51 5.34
CA ARG A 97 -1.73 -18.08 6.68
C ARG A 97 -1.84 -16.98 7.74
N VAL A 98 -2.38 -17.34 8.90
CA VAL A 98 -2.26 -16.55 10.13
C VAL A 98 -0.89 -16.76 10.73
N VAL A 99 -0.22 -15.69 11.18
CA VAL A 99 1.10 -15.73 11.83
C VAL A 99 0.96 -15.63 13.33
N ALA A 100 0.13 -14.69 13.80
CA ALA A 100 -0.14 -14.48 15.22
C ALA A 100 -1.53 -13.88 15.40
N ALA A 101 -2.17 -14.21 16.51
CA ALA A 101 -3.47 -13.66 16.88
C ALA A 101 -3.51 -13.43 18.39
N VAL A 102 -3.72 -12.18 18.78
CA VAL A 102 -4.09 -11.80 20.15
C VAL A 102 -5.49 -11.22 20.06
N PRO A 103 -6.52 -11.92 20.59
CA PRO A 103 -7.91 -11.49 20.49
C PRO A 103 -8.09 -10.02 20.85
N TYR A 104 -8.80 -9.28 20.00
CA TYR A 104 -9.12 -7.85 20.13
C TYR A 104 -7.93 -6.87 20.17
N ASN A 105 -6.68 -7.36 20.19
CA ASN A 105 -5.48 -6.54 20.17
C ASN A 105 -4.88 -6.47 18.77
N ILE A 106 -4.35 -7.60 18.28
CA ILE A 106 -3.64 -7.66 17.00
C ILE A 106 -3.92 -8.98 16.27
N PHE A 107 -4.01 -8.90 14.94
CA PHE A 107 -4.14 -10.07 14.08
C PHE A 107 -3.17 -9.94 12.91
N VAL A 108 -2.17 -10.82 12.88
CA VAL A 108 -1.05 -10.75 11.94
C VAL A 108 -1.20 -11.82 10.88
N LEU A 109 -1.20 -11.39 9.62
CA LEU A 109 -1.42 -12.23 8.46
C LEU A 109 -0.18 -12.28 7.58
N HIS A 110 0.13 -13.48 7.07
CA HIS A 110 1.07 -13.63 5.97
C HIS A 110 0.31 -13.57 4.65
N ILE A 111 0.71 -12.64 3.78
CA ILE A 111 0.14 -12.43 2.46
C ILE A 111 1.17 -12.71 1.36
N SER A 112 0.72 -13.03 0.15
CA SER A 112 1.61 -13.45 -0.95
C SER A 112 2.61 -12.40 -1.41
N ASN A 113 2.26 -11.13 -1.34
CA ASN A 113 3.02 -10.02 -1.87
C ASN A 113 2.51 -8.71 -1.26
N PHE A 114 3.26 -7.63 -1.44
CA PHE A 114 2.83 -6.30 -1.02
C PHE A 114 1.75 -5.74 -1.94
N VAL A 115 0.78 -5.05 -1.35
CA VAL A 115 -0.15 -4.15 -2.04
C VAL A 115 0.50 -2.77 -2.07
N VAL A 116 0.89 -2.30 -3.25
CA VAL A 116 1.57 -1.01 -3.43
C VAL A 116 0.59 0.01 -4.03
N PRO A 117 0.11 1.01 -3.27
CA PRO A 117 -0.63 2.11 -3.85
C PRO A 117 0.28 2.96 -4.75
N PRO A 118 -0.24 3.53 -5.85
CA PRO A 118 0.56 4.35 -6.76
C PRO A 118 1.33 5.50 -6.08
N SER A 119 0.74 6.09 -5.02
CA SER A 119 1.31 7.23 -4.30
C SER A 119 2.62 6.93 -3.57
N VAL A 120 2.89 5.66 -3.22
CA VAL A 120 4.12 5.27 -2.51
C VAL A 120 5.33 5.33 -3.45
N LEU A 121 5.12 5.13 -4.75
CA LEU A 121 6.19 5.13 -5.76
C LEU A 121 6.55 6.54 -6.25
N THR A 122 5.62 7.50 -6.13
CA THR A 122 5.72 8.79 -6.83
C THR A 122 6.12 9.96 -5.95
N ARG A 123 6.51 9.78 -4.67
CA ARG A 123 6.95 10.93 -3.87
C ARG A 123 8.23 11.50 -4.50
N PRO A 124 8.24 12.77 -4.97
CA PRO A 124 9.44 13.35 -5.54
C PRO A 124 10.55 13.25 -4.50
N ARG A 125 11.73 12.73 -4.90
CA ARG A 125 12.95 12.97 -4.12
C ARG A 125 12.99 14.48 -3.87
N PRO A 126 13.26 14.95 -2.63
CA PRO A 126 13.62 16.34 -2.44
C PRO A 126 14.66 16.67 -3.49
N ALA A 127 14.40 17.69 -4.32
CA ALA A 127 15.40 18.15 -5.26
C ALA A 127 16.67 18.37 -4.44
N LEU A 128 17.79 17.76 -4.87
CA LEU A 128 19.08 18.12 -4.28
C LEU A 128 19.15 19.65 -4.33
N PRO A 129 19.50 20.33 -3.22
CA PRO A 129 19.66 21.77 -3.28
C PRO A 129 20.56 22.10 -4.48
N PRO A 130 20.24 23.14 -5.26
CA PRO A 130 21.03 23.47 -6.44
C PRO A 130 22.49 23.57 -6.01
N SER A 131 23.36 22.89 -6.75
CA SER A 131 24.81 22.92 -6.51
C SER A 131 25.22 24.38 -6.31
N PRO A 132 25.93 24.73 -5.22
CA PRO A 132 26.42 26.09 -5.08
C PRO A 132 27.19 26.48 -6.34
N PRO A 133 27.05 27.72 -6.84
CA PRO A 133 27.73 28.15 -8.05
C PRO A 133 29.23 27.85 -7.93
N LEU A 134 29.80 27.21 -8.95
CA LEU A 134 31.25 27.06 -9.07
C LEU A 134 31.88 28.46 -8.95
N PRO A 135 32.92 28.64 -8.11
CA PRO A 135 33.63 29.90 -8.01
C PRO A 135 34.04 30.37 -9.41
N ARG A 136 33.53 31.54 -9.82
CA ARG A 136 33.99 32.19 -11.04
C ARG A 136 35.42 32.65 -10.79
N ASP A 137 36.29 32.17 -11.66
CA ASP A 137 37.68 32.55 -11.85
C ASP A 137 37.89 34.06 -11.69
N LYS A 138 38.94 34.45 -10.95
CA LYS A 138 39.30 35.86 -10.72
C LYS A 138 40.80 36.05 -10.95
N GLY A 139 41.13 36.51 -12.15
CA GLY A 139 42.33 37.31 -12.44
C GLY A 139 43.56 36.52 -12.84
#